data_AF-A0A958XNP2-F1
#
_entry.id   AF-A0A958XNP2-F1
#
_cell.length_a   1.000
_cell.length_b   1.000
_cell.length_c   1.000
_cell.angle_alpha   90.00
_cell.angle_beta   90.00
_cell.angle_gamma   90.00
#
_symmetry.space_group_name_H-M   'P 1'
#
loop_
_entity.id
_entity.type
_entity.pdbx_description
1 polymer ?
#
loop_
_entity_poly.entity_id
_entity_poly.type
_entity_poly.pdbx_seq_one_letter_code
_entity_poly.pdbx_strand_id
1 'polypeptide(L)'
;PMESIENQECWKLGVASHSFFVETVQACVDARFFKSTDTETIAYTLWCHAHGLVSLFIRERMRMYPEEKREALAKKSFDMIVKMAECL
;
A
#
# COMPACT_ATOMS: atom_id res chain seq x y z
N PRO A 1 10.40 1.29 8.98
CA PRO A 1 9.82 -0.05 8.68
C PRO A 1 10.79 -1.00 8.01
N MET A 2 11.74 -0.47 7.22
CA MET A 2 12.86 -1.20 6.64
C MET A 2 14.04 -1.45 7.60
N GLU A 3 13.79 -1.74 8.87
CA GLU A 3 14.82 -2.37 9.70
C GLU A 3 14.13 -3.34 10.65
N SER A 4 14.11 -4.61 10.23
CA SER A 4 14.40 -5.73 11.11
C SER A 4 14.62 -7.00 10.29
N ILE A 5 15.90 -7.38 10.23
CA ILE A 5 16.39 -8.73 10.53
C ILE A 5 16.21 -9.75 9.41
N GLU A 6 17.36 -10.10 8.82
CA GLU A 6 17.67 -11.40 8.24
C GLU A 6 17.26 -12.51 9.22
N ASN A 7 15.99 -12.89 9.17
CA ASN A 7 15.58 -14.24 9.51
C ASN A 7 14.75 -14.74 8.34
N GLN A 8 15.46 -15.30 7.36
CA GLN A 8 14.94 -15.86 6.12
C GLN A 8 14.16 -17.16 6.33
N GLU A 9 13.56 -17.39 7.50
CA GLU A 9 12.44 -18.32 7.63
C GLU A 9 11.20 -17.70 6.97
N CYS A 10 11.30 -17.62 5.64
CA CYS A 10 10.23 -17.55 4.67
C CYS A 10 9.01 -16.78 5.18
N TRP A 11 8.97 -15.46 4.93
CA TRP A 11 7.74 -14.67 5.07
C TRP A 11 6.72 -15.10 4.00
N LYS A 12 6.30 -16.38 4.01
CA LYS A 12 5.42 -17.03 3.04
C LYS A 12 4.10 -16.30 2.93
N LEU A 13 3.55 -15.88 4.07
CA LEU A 13 2.30 -15.15 4.09
C LEU A 13 2.41 -13.78 3.42
N GLY A 14 3.52 -13.07 3.61
CA GLY A 14 3.77 -11.77 3.00
C GLY A 14 3.97 -11.88 1.50
N VAL A 15 4.76 -12.86 1.08
CA VAL A 15 4.95 -13.18 -0.34
C VAL A 15 3.62 -13.58 -0.98
N ALA A 16 2.86 -14.50 -0.38
CA ALA A 16 1.56 -14.93 -0.90
C ALA A 16 0.55 -13.77 -0.97
N SER A 17 0.50 -12.92 0.06
CA SER A 17 -0.40 -11.75 0.09
C SER A 17 -0.01 -10.73 -0.98
N HIS A 18 1.29 -10.49 -1.16
CA HIS A 18 1.79 -9.59 -2.19
C HIS A 18 1.54 -10.15 -3.59
N SER A 19 1.79 -11.44 -3.84
CA SER A 19 1.50 -12.09 -5.12
C SER A 19 0.01 -12.01 -5.47
N PHE A 20 -0.87 -12.34 -4.54
CA PHE A 20 -2.31 -12.20 -4.73
C PHE A 20 -2.72 -10.75 -5.02
N PHE A 21 -2.08 -9.78 -4.36
CA PHE A 21 -2.31 -8.37 -4.62
C PHE A 21 -1.87 -7.95 -6.04
N VAL A 22 -0.69 -8.39 -6.49
CA VAL A 22 -0.21 -8.14 -7.86
C VAL A 22 -1.16 -8.76 -8.90
N GLU A 23 -1.64 -9.99 -8.68
CA GLU A 23 -2.63 -10.65 -9.55
C GLU A 23 -3.94 -9.84 -9.62
N THR A 24 -4.38 -9.29 -8.48
CA THR A 24 -5.56 -8.42 -8.43
C THR A 24 -5.34 -7.13 -9.22
N VAL A 25 -4.16 -6.51 -9.10
CA VAL A 25 -3.80 -5.32 -9.89
C VAL A 25 -3.74 -5.66 -11.38
N GLN A 26 -3.20 -6.82 -11.77
CA GLN A 26 -3.19 -7.28 -13.15
C GLN A 26 -4.62 -7.39 -13.72
N ALA A 27 -5.55 -7.98 -12.97
CA ALA A 27 -6.94 -8.06 -13.39
C ALA A 27 -7.56 -6.66 -13.59
N CYS A 28 -7.17 -5.67 -12.79
CA CYS A 28 -7.60 -4.29 -12.96
C CYS A 28 -6.97 -3.60 -14.19
N VAL A 29 -5.70 -3.89 -14.49
CA VAL A 29 -5.04 -3.44 -15.73
C VAL A 29 -5.73 -4.04 -16.96
N ASP A 30 -6.01 -5.35 -16.94
CA ASP A 30 -6.68 -6.07 -18.03
C ASP A 30 -8.10 -5.53 -18.29
N ALA A 31 -8.80 -5.15 -17.22
CA ALA A 31 -10.11 -4.49 -17.27
C ALA A 31 -10.05 -3.00 -17.65
N ARG A 32 -8.86 -2.43 -17.88
CA ARG A 32 -8.62 -1.03 -18.23
C ARG A 32 -9.06 -0.01 -17.17
N PHE A 33 -8.98 -0.38 -15.89
CA PHE A 33 -9.17 0.57 -14.79
C PHE A 33 -7.95 1.50 -14.61
N PHE A 34 -6.78 1.07 -15.08
CA PHE A 34 -5.55 1.87 -15.13
C PHE A 34 -5.26 2.32 -16.57
N LYS A 35 -4.65 3.49 -16.72
CA LYS A 35 -4.11 4.02 -17.98
C LYS A 35 -2.77 3.38 -18.32
N SER A 36 -1.90 3.17 -17.33
CA SER A 36 -0.66 2.41 -17.48
C SER A 36 -0.93 0.91 -17.46
N THR A 37 -0.07 0.16 -18.15
CA THR A 37 -0.07 -1.30 -18.18
C THR A 37 1.07 -1.90 -17.36
N ASP A 38 1.82 -1.09 -16.62
CA ASP A 38 2.93 -1.54 -15.77
C ASP A 38 2.41 -2.02 -14.40
N THR A 39 1.88 -3.24 -14.39
CA THR A 39 1.28 -3.89 -13.22
C THR A 39 2.21 -3.91 -12.01
N GLU A 40 3.49 -4.23 -12.20
CA GLU A 40 4.45 -4.35 -11.09
C GLU A 40 4.66 -3.00 -10.42
N THR A 41 4.87 -1.93 -11.20
CA THR A 41 5.05 -0.58 -10.64
C THR A 41 3.78 -0.07 -9.97
N ILE A 42 2.60 -0.31 -10.55
CA ILE A 42 1.31 0.08 -9.95
C ILE A 42 1.13 -0.64 -8.60
N ALA A 43 1.27 -1.97 -8.58
CA ALA A 43 1.12 -2.77 -7.38
C ALA A 43 2.12 -2.34 -6.30
N TYR A 44 3.39 -2.18 -6.66
CA TYR A 44 4.41 -1.75 -5.71
C TYR A 44 4.10 -0.37 -5.11
N THR A 45 3.64 0.57 -5.93
CA THR A 45 3.26 1.92 -5.48
C THR A 45 2.10 1.87 -4.48
N LEU A 46 1.03 1.15 -4.80
CA LEU A 46 -0.13 1.00 -3.92
C LEU A 46 0.24 0.28 -2.62
N TRP A 47 1.05 -0.76 -2.71
CA TRP A 47 1.55 -1.53 -1.58
C TRP A 47 2.38 -0.65 -0.63
N CYS A 48 3.33 0.12 -1.17
CA CYS A 48 4.15 1.05 -0.40
C CYS A 48 3.30 2.08 0.36
N HIS A 49 2.26 2.62 -0.28
CA HIS A 49 1.37 3.58 0.36
C HIS A 49 0.56 2.96 1.50
N ALA A 50 -0.11 1.84 1.25
CA ALA A 50 -0.92 1.14 2.24
C ALA A 50 -0.08 0.67 3.44
N HIS A 51 1.05 0.00 3.17
CA HIS A 51 1.99 -0.42 4.22
C HIS A 51 2.60 0.76 4.97
N GLY A 52 2.89 1.87 4.27
CA GLY A 52 3.36 3.10 4.88
C GLY A 52 2.36 3.65 5.88
N LEU A 53 1.09 3.81 5.48
CA LEU A 53 0.03 4.27 6.36
C LEU A 53 -0.12 3.37 7.58
N VAL A 54 -0.30 2.06 7.39
CA VAL A 54 -0.46 1.11 8.51
C VAL A 54 0.76 1.12 9.43
N SER A 55 1.97 1.17 8.88
CA SER A 55 3.21 1.25 9.67
C SER A 55 3.29 2.51 10.53
N LEU A 56 2.76 3.65 10.05
CA LEU A 56 2.73 4.88 10.84
C LEU A 56 1.82 4.74 12.06
N PHE A 57 0.71 4.00 11.96
CA PHE A 57 -0.19 3.73 13.08
C PHE A 57 0.41 2.72 14.07
N ILE A 58 0.85 1.56 13.57
CA ILE A 58 1.40 0.48 14.43
C ILE A 58 2.61 0.98 15.23
N ARG A 59 3.45 1.83 14.63
CA ARG A 59 4.65 2.38 15.28
C ARG A 59 4.40 3.69 16.03
N GLU A 60 3.13 4.08 16.20
CA GLU A 60 2.71 5.30 16.90
C GLU A 60 3.30 6.61 16.35
N ARG A 61 3.74 6.61 15.08
CA ARG A 61 4.39 7.75 14.43
C ARG A 61 3.41 8.85 14.00
N MET A 62 2.11 8.56 14.05
CA MET A 62 1.05 9.58 13.86
C MET A 62 0.92 10.55 15.05
N ARG A 63 1.62 10.33 16.18
CA ARG A 63 1.55 11.18 17.39
C ARG A 63 1.97 12.64 17.18
N MET A 64 2.71 12.93 16.12
CA MET A 64 3.04 14.30 15.71
C MET A 64 1.82 15.13 15.27
N TYR A 65 0.69 14.48 14.95
CA TYR A 65 -0.57 15.14 14.62
C TYR A 65 -1.53 15.12 15.82
N PRO A 66 -2.46 16.12 15.91
CA PRO A 66 -3.55 16.09 16.88
C PRO A 66 -4.36 14.80 16.77
N GLU A 67 -4.73 14.21 17.90
CA GLU A 67 -5.35 12.89 17.98
C GLU A 67 -6.62 12.79 17.14
N GLU A 68 -7.47 13.82 17.23
CA GLU A 68 -8.73 13.94 16.50
C GLU A 68 -8.55 14.01 14.97
N LYS A 69 -7.33 14.28 14.48
CA LYS A 69 -7.02 14.37 13.05
C LYS A 69 -6.35 13.12 12.48
N ARG A 70 -5.76 12.25 13.31
CA ARG A 70 -4.90 11.14 12.84
C ARG A 70 -5.65 10.20 11.90
N GLU A 71 -6.80 9.71 12.33
CA GLU A 71 -7.63 8.80 11.54
C GLU A 71 -8.16 9.47 10.25
N ALA A 72 -8.64 10.71 10.38
CA ALA A 72 -9.15 11.48 9.25
C ALA A 72 -8.07 11.72 8.18
N LEU A 73 -6.84 12.02 8.58
CA LEU A 73 -5.71 12.19 7.67
C LEU A 73 -5.36 10.90 6.93
N ALA A 74 -5.36 9.77 7.65
CA ALA A 74 -5.06 8.48 7.04
C ALA A 74 -6.11 8.06 6.02
N LYS A 75 -7.40 8.23 6.35
CA LYS A 75 -8.52 7.96 5.44
C LYS A 75 -8.43 8.84 4.19
N LYS A 76 -8.25 10.16 4.37
CA LYS A 76 -8.09 11.09 3.24
C LYS A 76 -6.88 10.77 2.36
N SER A 77 -5.77 10.34 2.96
CA SER A 77 -4.57 9.91 2.23
C SER A 77 -4.82 8.64 1.42
N PHE A 78 -5.59 7.69 1.98
CA PHE A 78 -6.01 6.50 1.25
C PHE A 78 -6.96 6.83 0.09
N ASP A 79 -7.97 7.67 0.32
CA ASP A 79 -8.89 8.13 -0.75
C ASP A 79 -8.13 8.84 -1.88
N MET A 80 -7.07 9.59 -1.53
CA MET A 80 -6.24 10.28 -2.50
C MET A 80 -5.44 9.31 -3.38
N ILE A 81 -4.84 8.25 -2.81
CA ILE A 81 -4.12 7.27 -3.63
C ILE A 81 -5.06 6.52 -4.57
N VAL A 82 -6.29 6.21 -4.14
CA VAL A 82 -7.29 5.56 -5.00
C VAL A 82 -7.61 6.43 -6.22
N LYS A 83 -7.85 7.73 -6.00
CA LYS A 83 -8.07 8.69 -7.10
C LYS A 83 -6.85 8.88 -7.99
N MET A 84 -5.66 8.88 -7.41
CA MET A 84 -4.41 8.96 -8.19
C MET A 84 -4.22 7.70 -9.03
N ALA A 85 -4.61 6.54 -8.52
CA ALA A 85 -4.51 5.27 -9.22
C ALA A 85 -5.39 5.24 -10.47
N GLU A 86 -6.57 5.86 -10.48
CA GLU A 86 -7.38 6.07 -11.70
C GLU A 86 -6.66 6.89 -12.78
N CYS A 87 -5.65 7.66 -12.39
CA CYS A 87 -4.82 8.45 -13.31
C CYS A 87 -3.51 7.76 -13.71
N LEU A 88 -3.11 6.68 -13.02
CA LEU A 88 -1.90 5.89 -13.33
C LEU A 88 -2.10 5.07 -14.58
#